data_AF-A0A7S0H825-F1
#
_entry.id   AF-A0A7S0H825-F1
#
_cell.length_a   1.000
_cell.length_b   1.000
_cell.length_c   1.000
_cell.angle_alpha   90.00
_cell.angle_beta   90.00
_cell.angle_gamma   90.00
#
_symmetry.space_group_name_H-M   'P 1'
#
loop_
_entity.id
_entity.type
_entity.pdbx_description
1 polymer ?
#
loop_
_entity_poly.entity_id
_entity_poly.type
_entity_poly.pdbx_seq_one_letter_code
_entity_poly.pdbx_strand_id
1 'polypeptide(L)'
;GFRTVLLSMDSANSVARLFQDYGWYVATGAVIAYVTWKYATGPDTVEMERRRRLREARRRAERLKRNTFFKAVDLKRRSEMSRRRRMEADNSPGVQPSSSSTPQETEPFPQMDTKSFLSSLTESLGPDAPTFMPDSIMDVFAIARVQRRPLFVYLHAPTGVVSIENLRGLLGSSPGQYLSQNFICWAGTMRDSQHGSEGYELAKHIGIPSFTHSLLMVLGVVSDEGTAEDDVAIQVVAIKTAASFRSPVEVLQWAVSCQDAWGRIGAKRQMETSRARIVRDQNSEYEQALAQDEQRLQEERQARERAANIERKRAEAKQRAEQQKRLRQAVRDSLPSEPAQGEGVISLRIVFPDGNKKVRRFDSESSLKALFEYVMAQEIVDSDGGDIDPQRLRIVTRFPRKILQSSKGNLRDNGIIRDSVLCVEEIFEAN
;
A
#
# COMPACT_ATOMS: atom_id res chain seq x y z
N GLY A 1 -58.86 -27.16 27.67
CA GLY A 1 -59.14 -25.75 27.34
C GLY A 1 -57.94 -25.11 26.67
N PHE A 2 -57.70 -25.46 25.40
CA PHE A 2 -56.68 -24.86 24.53
C PHE A 2 -57.42 -24.44 23.26
N ARG A 3 -57.92 -23.21 23.23
CA ARG A 3 -58.37 -22.47 22.05
C ARG A 3 -58.76 -21.07 22.49
N THR A 4 -58.50 -20.09 21.62
CA THR A 4 -58.66 -18.62 21.82
C THR A 4 -57.57 -18.06 22.75
N VAL A 5 -56.57 -17.32 22.29
CA VAL A 5 -56.66 -16.00 21.64
C VAL A 5 -55.51 -15.83 20.64
N LEU A 6 -55.85 -15.84 19.35
CA LEU A 6 -55.07 -15.29 18.24
C LEU A 6 -55.80 -14.01 17.84
N LEU A 7 -55.51 -12.89 18.51
CA LEU A 7 -56.04 -11.58 18.16
C LEU A 7 -54.95 -10.52 18.38
N SER A 8 -54.57 -9.90 17.26
CA SER A 8 -54.06 -8.52 17.12
C SER A 8 -53.08 -8.00 18.19
N MET A 9 -51.78 -8.07 17.88
CA MET A 9 -50.76 -7.31 18.60
C MET A 9 -50.60 -5.93 17.97
N ASP A 10 -51.50 -5.01 18.33
CA ASP A 10 -51.26 -3.57 18.23
C ASP A 10 -51.19 -2.98 19.65
N SER A 11 -50.03 -2.42 19.96
CA SER A 11 -49.63 -1.68 21.17
C SER A 11 -48.79 -2.45 22.22
N ALA A 12 -47.57 -1.93 22.40
CA ALA A 12 -46.57 -2.35 23.38
C ALA A 12 -47.00 -2.17 24.85
N ASN A 13 -48.17 -1.56 25.12
CA ASN A 13 -48.62 -1.24 26.47
C ASN A 13 -49.38 -2.37 27.18
N SER A 14 -49.88 -3.37 26.46
CA SER A 14 -50.56 -4.52 27.07
C SER A 14 -49.59 -5.59 27.60
N VAL A 15 -48.35 -5.60 27.11
CA VAL A 15 -47.31 -6.54 27.56
C VAL A 15 -46.83 -6.14 28.98
N ALA A 16 -46.73 -4.85 29.29
CA ALA A 16 -46.22 -4.37 30.57
C ALA A 16 -47.07 -4.78 31.80
N ARG A 17 -48.38 -5.04 31.64
CA ARG A 17 -49.25 -5.46 32.75
C ARG A 17 -49.19 -6.95 33.08
N LEU A 18 -48.69 -7.79 32.17
CA LEU A 18 -48.40 -9.21 32.45
C LEU A 18 -47.05 -9.42 33.15
N PHE A 19 -46.20 -8.38 33.21
CA PHE A 19 -44.83 -8.46 33.72
C PHE A 19 -44.70 -8.25 35.24
N GLN A 20 -45.78 -7.95 35.98
CA GLN A 20 -45.71 -7.71 37.42
C GLN A 20 -45.80 -8.96 38.31
N ASP A 21 -46.31 -10.10 37.80
CA ASP A 21 -46.60 -11.27 38.66
C ASP A 21 -45.61 -12.43 38.55
N TYR A 22 -44.64 -12.41 37.63
CA TYR A 22 -43.76 -13.56 37.36
C TYR A 22 -42.28 -13.16 37.20
N GLY A 23 -41.64 -12.81 38.31
CA GLY A 23 -40.25 -12.30 38.36
C GLY A 23 -39.14 -13.24 37.88
N TRP A 24 -39.42 -14.54 37.68
CA TRP A 24 -38.44 -15.50 37.12
C TRP A 24 -38.50 -15.65 35.58
N TYR A 25 -39.58 -15.19 34.94
CA TYR A 25 -39.75 -15.29 33.48
C TYR A 25 -39.15 -14.11 32.70
N VAL A 26 -38.80 -13.01 33.37
CA VAL A 26 -38.26 -11.80 32.74
C VAL A 26 -36.82 -12.01 32.25
N ALA A 27 -35.98 -12.68 33.03
CA ALA A 27 -34.61 -12.99 32.64
C ALA A 27 -34.57 -14.02 31.50
N THR A 28 -35.39 -15.07 31.57
CA THR A 28 -35.52 -16.08 30.50
C THR A 28 -36.17 -15.50 29.25
N GLY A 29 -37.19 -14.65 29.37
CA GLY A 29 -37.82 -13.97 28.25
C GLY A 29 -36.89 -12.97 27.54
N ALA A 30 -36.10 -12.18 28.29
CA ALA A 30 -35.12 -11.27 27.72
C ALA A 30 -33.94 -12.01 27.05
N VAL A 31 -33.50 -13.12 27.64
CA VAL A 31 -32.46 -13.99 27.04
C VAL A 31 -33.00 -14.69 25.79
N ILE A 32 -34.23 -15.22 25.82
CA ILE A 32 -34.86 -15.83 24.64
C ILE A 32 -35.08 -14.78 23.56
N ALA A 33 -35.54 -13.57 23.88
CA ALA A 33 -35.71 -12.47 22.93
C ALA A 33 -34.38 -12.01 22.34
N TYR A 34 -33.32 -11.91 23.15
CA TYR A 34 -31.97 -11.56 22.69
C TYR A 34 -31.37 -12.66 21.82
N VAL A 35 -31.53 -13.94 22.20
CA VAL A 35 -31.05 -15.10 21.44
C VAL A 35 -31.85 -15.25 20.14
N THR A 36 -33.18 -15.14 20.17
CA THR A 36 -34.01 -15.17 18.95
C THR A 36 -33.75 -13.97 18.06
N TRP A 37 -33.57 -12.77 18.59
CA TRP A 37 -33.14 -11.60 17.81
C TRP A 37 -31.76 -11.85 17.18
N LYS A 38 -30.78 -12.35 17.94
CA LYS A 38 -29.41 -12.64 17.49
C LYS A 38 -29.33 -13.79 16.47
N TYR A 39 -30.25 -14.75 16.52
CA TYR A 39 -30.34 -15.86 15.55
C TYR A 39 -31.22 -15.52 14.34
N ALA A 40 -32.24 -14.66 14.49
CA ALA A 40 -33.10 -14.20 13.39
C ALA A 40 -32.42 -13.09 12.56
N THR A 41 -31.61 -12.25 13.19
CA THR A 41 -30.74 -11.28 12.52
C THR A 41 -29.35 -11.91 12.35
N GLY A 42 -29.18 -12.68 11.27
CA GLY A 42 -27.88 -13.28 10.95
C GLY A 42 -26.74 -12.24 10.91
N PRO A 43 -25.47 -12.66 11.10
CA PRO A 43 -24.30 -11.76 11.22
C PRO A 43 -24.19 -10.73 10.09
N ASP A 44 -24.72 -11.05 8.91
CA ASP A 44 -24.76 -10.17 7.74
C ASP A 44 -25.69 -8.96 7.88
N THR A 45 -26.76 -9.05 8.68
CA THR A 45 -27.72 -7.94 8.85
C THR A 45 -27.19 -6.86 9.78
N VAL A 46 -26.53 -7.26 10.88
CA VAL A 46 -25.84 -6.34 11.80
C VAL A 46 -24.66 -5.65 11.11
N GLU A 47 -23.88 -6.39 10.30
CA GLU A 47 -22.78 -5.83 9.53
C GLU A 47 -23.28 -4.92 8.39
N MET A 48 -24.39 -5.26 7.72
CA MET A 48 -25.05 -4.37 6.76
C MET A 48 -25.55 -3.08 7.40
N GLU A 49 -26.16 -3.15 8.59
CA GLU A 49 -26.68 -1.99 9.28
C GLU A 49 -25.55 -1.08 9.80
N ARG A 50 -24.44 -1.69 10.26
CA ARG A 50 -23.21 -0.97 10.58
C ARG A 50 -22.64 -0.25 9.36
N ARG A 51 -22.56 -0.94 8.21
CA ARG A 51 -22.13 -0.34 6.92
C ARG A 51 -23.05 0.77 6.45
N ARG A 52 -24.37 0.62 6.63
CA ARG A 52 -25.36 1.66 6.32
C ARG A 52 -25.17 2.89 7.19
N ARG A 53 -25.03 2.72 8.51
CA ARG A 53 -24.73 3.82 9.45
C ARG A 53 -23.41 4.51 9.12
N LEU A 54 -22.37 3.75 8.75
CA LEU A 54 -21.08 4.31 8.31
C LEU A 54 -21.22 5.11 7.01
N ARG A 55 -22.00 4.62 6.03
CA ARG A 55 -22.29 5.34 4.78
C ARG A 55 -23.10 6.61 5.03
N GLU A 56 -24.11 6.57 5.89
CA GLU A 56 -24.93 7.73 6.27
C GLU A 56 -24.11 8.76 7.06
N ALA A 57 -23.27 8.31 8.00
CA ALA A 57 -22.32 9.16 8.72
C ALA A 57 -21.30 9.81 7.78
N ARG A 58 -20.76 9.05 6.81
CA ARG A 58 -19.85 9.56 5.77
C ARG A 58 -20.54 10.59 4.88
N ARG A 59 -21.77 10.35 4.44
CA ARG A 59 -22.57 11.33 3.66
C ARG A 59 -22.89 12.58 4.46
N ARG A 60 -23.22 12.46 5.75
CA ARG A 60 -23.43 13.61 6.64
C ARG A 60 -22.14 14.41 6.84
N ALA A 61 -21.01 13.72 7.06
CA ALA A 61 -19.70 14.34 7.16
C ALA A 61 -19.27 15.04 5.86
N GLU A 62 -19.55 14.43 4.70
CA GLU A 62 -19.28 15.01 3.38
C GLU A 62 -20.17 16.23 3.07
N ARG A 63 -21.42 16.26 3.57
CA ARG A 63 -22.29 17.44 3.50
C ARG A 63 -21.80 18.55 4.41
N LEU A 64 -21.40 18.23 5.64
CA LEU A 64 -20.80 19.21 6.57
C LEU A 64 -19.50 19.79 6.01
N LYS A 65 -18.63 18.93 5.44
CA LYS A 65 -17.38 19.34 4.78
C LYS A 65 -17.64 20.25 3.59
N ARG A 66 -18.64 19.95 2.75
CA ARG A 66 -19.02 20.82 1.61
C ARG A 66 -19.51 22.20 2.00
N ASN A 67 -20.16 22.35 3.17
CA ASN A 67 -20.63 23.65 3.64
C ASN A 67 -19.57 24.43 4.44
N THR A 68 -18.48 23.79 4.85
CA THR A 68 -17.44 24.40 5.68
C THR A 68 -16.10 24.55 4.98
N PHE A 69 -15.90 23.86 3.86
CA PHE A 69 -14.66 23.90 3.07
C PHE A 69 -14.95 24.13 1.60
N PHE A 70 -14.09 24.92 0.97
CA PHE A 70 -14.03 25.05 -0.48
C PHE A 70 -12.58 25.14 -0.96
N LYS A 71 -12.35 24.92 -2.26
CA LYS A 71 -11.00 25.05 -2.84
C LYS A 71 -10.79 26.45 -3.41
N ALA A 72 -9.64 27.05 -3.15
CA ALA A 72 -9.27 28.34 -3.71
C ALA A 72 -9.22 28.30 -5.25
N VAL A 73 -8.80 27.17 -5.84
CA VAL A 73 -8.83 26.94 -7.31
C VAL A 73 -10.23 27.08 -7.88
N ASP A 74 -11.27 26.63 -7.16
CA ASP A 74 -12.64 26.70 -7.68
C ASP A 74 -13.14 28.15 -7.69
N LEU A 75 -12.69 28.98 -6.75
CA LEU A 75 -12.92 30.42 -6.76
C LEU A 75 -12.20 31.09 -7.94
N LYS A 76 -10.91 30.78 -8.15
CA LYS A 76 -10.10 31.28 -9.27
C LYS A 76 -10.69 30.90 -10.63
N ARG A 77 -11.09 29.63 -10.82
CA ARG A 77 -11.73 29.17 -12.07
C ARG A 77 -13.05 29.89 -12.33
N ARG A 78 -13.85 30.13 -11.30
CA ARG A 78 -15.11 30.87 -11.45
C ARG A 78 -14.88 32.33 -11.79
N SER A 79 -13.93 33.00 -11.11
CA SER A 79 -13.60 34.40 -11.43
C SER A 79 -13.07 34.53 -12.86
N GLU A 80 -12.24 33.59 -13.31
CA GLU A 80 -11.75 33.50 -14.69
C GLU A 80 -12.88 33.21 -15.70
N MET A 81 -13.79 32.28 -15.41
CA MET A 81 -14.94 31.97 -16.27
C MET A 81 -15.90 33.16 -16.38
N SER A 82 -16.18 33.83 -15.26
CA SER A 82 -16.92 35.10 -15.24
C SER A 82 -16.19 36.14 -16.09
N ARG A 83 -14.85 36.21 -16.04
CA ARG A 83 -14.04 37.15 -16.84
C ARG A 83 -14.03 36.81 -18.34
N ARG A 84 -14.02 35.53 -18.71
CA ARG A 84 -14.10 35.07 -20.11
C ARG A 84 -15.47 35.32 -20.73
N ARG A 85 -16.56 34.96 -20.02
CA ARG A 85 -17.94 35.29 -20.45
C ARG A 85 -18.15 36.79 -20.66
N ARG A 86 -17.44 37.62 -19.87
CA ARG A 86 -17.42 39.09 -20.03
C ARG A 86 -16.71 39.52 -21.31
N MET A 87 -15.49 39.03 -21.58
CA MET A 87 -14.78 39.34 -22.83
C MET A 87 -15.59 38.93 -24.08
N GLU A 88 -16.33 37.82 -23.99
CA GLU A 88 -17.23 37.36 -25.06
C GLU A 88 -18.48 38.24 -25.22
N ALA A 89 -19.02 38.78 -24.11
CA ALA A 89 -20.17 39.69 -24.12
C ALA A 89 -19.81 41.09 -24.66
N ASP A 90 -18.65 41.64 -24.29
CA ASP A 90 -18.18 42.94 -24.79
C ASP A 90 -17.77 42.89 -26.28
N ASN A 91 -17.35 41.73 -26.78
CA ASN A 91 -17.05 41.52 -28.21
C ASN A 91 -18.30 41.20 -29.07
N SER A 92 -19.50 41.17 -28.49
CA SER A 92 -20.74 40.96 -29.24
C SER A 92 -21.32 42.29 -29.73
N PRO A 93 -21.61 42.48 -31.04
CA PRO A 93 -22.14 43.74 -31.55
C PRO A 93 -23.62 43.93 -31.14
N GLY A 94 -23.84 44.74 -30.10
CA GLY A 94 -24.91 45.74 -29.99
C GLY A 94 -26.34 45.29 -29.64
N VAL A 95 -26.70 45.45 -28.36
CA VAL A 95 -28.00 46.02 -27.95
C VAL A 95 -27.75 46.93 -26.74
N GLN A 96 -27.98 48.24 -26.89
CA GLN A 96 -27.91 49.18 -25.75
C GLN A 96 -29.14 49.01 -24.85
N PRO A 97 -28.99 48.88 -23.51
CA PRO A 97 -30.11 49.00 -22.61
C PRO A 97 -30.41 50.48 -22.32
N SER A 98 -31.68 50.84 -22.47
CA SER A 98 -32.27 52.14 -22.15
C SER A 98 -32.07 52.52 -20.68
N SER A 99 -31.58 53.74 -20.44
CA SER A 99 -31.42 54.35 -19.13
C SER A 99 -32.77 54.63 -18.46
N SER A 100 -33.12 53.86 -17.42
CA SER A 100 -34.15 54.25 -16.45
C SER A 100 -33.49 54.92 -15.24
N SER A 101 -33.86 56.18 -15.01
CA SER A 101 -33.45 56.98 -13.86
C SER A 101 -34.26 56.57 -12.62
N THR A 102 -33.64 55.82 -11.71
CA THR A 102 -34.13 55.63 -10.33
C THR A 102 -33.55 56.72 -9.44
N PRO A 103 -34.27 57.27 -8.44
CA PRO A 103 -33.77 58.37 -7.61
C PRO A 103 -32.55 57.95 -6.78
N GLN A 104 -31.52 58.79 -6.78
CA GLN A 104 -30.30 58.63 -5.98
C GLN A 104 -30.62 58.87 -4.49
N GLU A 105 -30.74 57.79 -3.71
CA GLU A 105 -30.37 57.86 -2.29
C GLU A 105 -28.84 57.89 -2.20
N THR A 106 -28.32 58.80 -1.38
CA THR A 106 -26.88 59.04 -1.18
C THR A 106 -26.19 57.84 -0.52
N GLU A 107 -25.75 56.92 -1.36
CA GLU A 107 -24.80 55.85 -1.03
C GLU A 107 -23.44 56.43 -0.60
N PRO A 108 -22.83 55.95 0.50
CA PRO A 108 -21.53 56.45 0.95
C PRO A 108 -20.37 56.00 0.05
N PHE A 109 -20.55 54.97 -0.79
CA PHE A 109 -19.55 54.47 -1.75
C PHE A 109 -20.14 54.25 -3.16
N PRO A 110 -20.33 55.31 -3.97
CA PRO A 110 -20.85 55.17 -5.32
C PRO A 110 -19.77 54.60 -6.27
N GLN A 111 -20.09 53.47 -6.92
CA GLN A 111 -19.37 52.86 -8.07
C GLN A 111 -17.82 52.93 -8.00
N MET A 112 -17.22 52.45 -6.91
CA MET A 112 -15.77 52.42 -6.74
C MET A 112 -15.15 51.07 -7.13
N ASP A 113 -14.02 51.11 -7.84
CA ASP A 113 -13.10 49.98 -8.02
C ASP A 113 -12.62 49.42 -6.66
N THR A 114 -12.20 48.15 -6.61
CA THR A 114 -11.78 47.48 -5.36
C THR A 114 -10.69 48.24 -4.61
N LYS A 115 -9.75 48.86 -5.33
CA LYS A 115 -8.67 49.66 -4.75
C LYS A 115 -9.17 50.98 -4.17
N SER A 116 -10.07 51.68 -4.87
CA SER A 116 -10.64 52.94 -4.36
C SER A 116 -11.59 52.69 -3.20
N PHE A 117 -12.34 51.57 -3.21
CA PHE A 117 -13.11 51.11 -2.07
C PHE A 117 -12.23 50.90 -0.83
N LEU A 118 -11.11 50.18 -0.96
CA LEU A 118 -10.20 49.93 0.15
C LEU A 118 -9.60 51.22 0.72
N SER A 119 -9.13 52.13 -0.14
CA SER A 119 -8.62 53.43 0.32
C SER A 119 -9.67 54.22 1.09
N SER A 120 -10.90 54.25 0.59
CA SER A 120 -12.01 54.99 1.22
C SER A 120 -12.46 54.34 2.53
N LEU A 121 -12.45 53.01 2.59
CA LEU A 121 -12.73 52.24 3.80
C LEU A 121 -11.68 52.51 4.88
N THR A 122 -10.40 52.42 4.54
CA THR A 122 -9.29 52.65 5.50
C THR A 122 -9.29 54.09 6.00
N GLU A 123 -9.51 55.07 5.12
CA GLU A 123 -9.63 56.48 5.51
C GLU A 123 -10.80 56.69 6.49
N SER A 124 -11.96 56.10 6.19
CA SER A 124 -13.16 56.26 7.02
C SER A 124 -13.07 55.55 8.37
N LEU A 125 -12.38 54.41 8.46
CA LEU A 125 -12.18 53.68 9.71
C LEU A 125 -11.11 54.31 10.61
N GLY A 126 -10.17 55.06 10.03
CA GLY A 126 -9.10 55.75 10.75
C GLY A 126 -7.90 54.85 11.09
N PRO A 127 -6.90 55.40 11.80
CA PRO A 127 -5.59 54.75 11.98
C PRO A 127 -5.59 53.52 12.90
N ASP A 128 -6.55 53.42 13.82
CA ASP A 128 -6.64 52.29 14.78
C ASP A 128 -7.44 51.10 14.24
N ALA A 129 -7.75 51.10 12.95
CA ALA A 129 -8.52 50.05 12.27
C ALA A 129 -7.64 48.83 11.92
N PRO A 130 -8.25 47.69 11.54
CA PRO A 130 -7.50 46.55 11.00
C PRO A 130 -6.70 46.95 9.75
N THR A 131 -5.47 46.45 9.64
CA THR A 131 -4.61 46.70 8.47
C THR A 131 -5.03 45.83 7.30
N PHE A 132 -5.94 46.33 6.47
CA PHE A 132 -6.44 45.62 5.29
C PHE A 132 -5.43 45.59 4.14
N MET A 133 -5.23 44.42 3.56
CA MET A 133 -4.31 44.23 2.43
C MET A 133 -4.91 44.73 1.11
N PRO A 134 -4.12 45.41 0.24
CA PRO A 134 -4.57 45.91 -1.06
C PRO A 134 -4.61 44.83 -2.16
N ASP A 135 -4.16 43.62 -1.86
CA ASP A 135 -3.98 42.53 -2.82
C ASP A 135 -5.30 41.77 -3.11
N SER A 136 -5.28 40.93 -4.15
CA SER A 136 -6.39 40.04 -4.48
C SER A 136 -6.64 39.05 -3.36
N ILE A 137 -7.90 38.61 -3.19
CA ILE A 137 -8.25 37.55 -2.23
C ILE A 137 -7.41 36.27 -2.42
N MET A 138 -7.00 35.97 -3.67
CA MET A 138 -6.18 34.81 -3.98
C MET A 138 -4.75 34.96 -3.45
N ASP A 139 -4.15 36.14 -3.62
CA ASP A 139 -2.81 36.43 -3.11
C ASP A 139 -2.82 36.45 -1.57
N VAL A 140 -3.89 36.99 -0.99
CA VAL A 140 -4.10 36.97 0.46
C VAL A 140 -4.22 35.55 1.01
N PHE A 141 -4.85 34.61 0.28
CA PHE A 141 -4.85 33.19 0.68
C PHE A 141 -3.44 32.58 0.64
N ALA A 142 -2.63 32.92 -0.37
CA ALA A 142 -1.25 32.47 -0.45
C ALA A 142 -0.41 33.00 0.73
N ILE A 143 -0.57 34.28 1.07
CA ILE A 143 0.10 34.90 2.22
C ILE A 143 -0.34 34.25 3.53
N ALA A 144 -1.64 34.05 3.72
CA ALA A 144 -2.19 33.40 4.90
C ALA A 144 -1.70 31.93 5.06
N ARG A 145 -1.51 31.22 3.93
CA ARG A 145 -0.88 29.88 3.92
C ARG A 145 0.55 29.93 4.45
N VAL A 146 1.37 30.83 3.93
CA VAL A 146 2.80 30.96 4.30
C VAL A 146 2.95 31.39 5.76
N GLN A 147 2.19 32.40 6.18
CA GLN A 147 2.25 32.92 7.54
C GLN A 147 1.51 32.04 8.56
N ARG A 148 0.74 31.04 8.10
CA ARG A 148 -0.14 30.18 8.92
C ARG A 148 -1.09 30.95 9.85
N ARG A 149 -1.53 32.14 9.41
CA ARG A 149 -2.46 33.00 10.14
C ARG A 149 -3.85 32.90 9.53
N PRO A 150 -4.92 32.90 10.35
CA PRO A 150 -6.28 32.98 9.83
C PRO A 150 -6.51 34.33 9.15
N LEU A 151 -7.44 34.35 8.20
CA LEU A 151 -7.87 35.54 7.47
C LEU A 151 -9.14 36.10 8.09
N PHE A 152 -9.12 37.38 8.44
CA PHE A 152 -10.31 38.17 8.76
C PHE A 152 -10.79 38.87 7.50
N VAL A 153 -12.06 38.66 7.14
CA VAL A 153 -12.68 39.23 5.95
C VAL A 153 -13.84 40.14 6.34
N TYR A 154 -13.78 41.39 5.89
CA TYR A 154 -14.93 42.30 5.87
C TYR A 154 -15.56 42.31 4.49
N LEU A 155 -16.84 41.95 4.41
CA LEU A 155 -17.62 42.06 3.18
C LEU A 155 -18.67 43.15 3.31
N HIS A 156 -18.56 44.20 2.50
CA HIS A 156 -19.49 45.31 2.50
C HIS A 156 -20.72 44.99 1.62
N ALA A 157 -21.92 45.06 2.20
CA ALA A 157 -23.17 45.04 1.45
C ALA A 157 -23.56 46.47 1.05
N PRO A 158 -23.83 46.72 -0.24
CA PRO A 158 -24.24 48.06 -0.69
C PRO A 158 -25.60 48.49 -0.13
N THR A 159 -26.51 47.55 0.15
CA THR A 159 -27.88 47.85 0.62
C THR A 159 -28.05 47.76 2.14
N GLY A 160 -26.96 47.59 2.89
CA GLY A 160 -27.00 47.29 4.33
C GLY A 160 -27.00 48.53 5.23
N VAL A 161 -27.81 48.49 6.29
CA VAL A 161 -28.01 49.55 7.30
C VAL A 161 -26.81 49.78 8.25
N VAL A 162 -25.61 49.27 7.94
CA VAL A 162 -24.43 49.50 8.78
C VAL A 162 -23.73 50.77 8.30
N SER A 163 -23.99 51.88 8.99
CA SER A 163 -23.21 53.12 8.82
C SER A 163 -21.73 52.82 9.06
N ILE A 164 -20.86 53.44 8.26
CA ILE A 164 -19.41 53.35 8.40
C ILE A 164 -18.95 53.81 9.80
N GLU A 165 -19.69 54.74 10.42
CA GLU A 165 -19.45 55.18 11.80
C GLU A 165 -19.63 54.04 12.81
N ASN A 166 -20.65 53.20 12.62
CA ASN A 166 -20.85 52.00 13.45
C ASN A 166 -19.70 51.01 13.25
N LEU A 167 -19.26 50.82 12.01
CA LEU A 167 -18.13 49.93 11.71
C LEU A 167 -16.82 50.44 12.33
N ARG A 168 -16.57 51.75 12.28
CA ARG A 168 -15.44 52.41 12.95
C ARG A 168 -15.49 52.19 14.46
N GLY A 169 -16.66 52.36 15.08
CA GLY A 169 -16.85 52.10 16.51
C GLY A 169 -16.66 50.64 16.91
N LEU A 170 -16.94 49.69 16.00
CA LEU A 170 -16.79 48.26 16.24
C LEU A 170 -15.37 47.72 15.99
N LEU A 171 -14.68 48.23 14.97
CA LEU A 171 -13.37 47.72 14.55
C LEU A 171 -12.18 48.58 15.02
N GLY A 172 -12.40 49.82 15.44
CA GLY A 172 -11.34 50.71 15.89
C GLY A 172 -10.84 50.39 17.30
N SER A 173 -9.64 50.90 17.64
CA SER A 173 -8.97 50.71 18.93
C SER A 173 -8.47 49.26 19.15
N SER A 174 -8.93 48.58 20.22
CA SER A 174 -8.40 47.26 20.60
C SER A 174 -8.71 46.12 19.63
N PRO A 175 -9.90 46.01 19.00
CA PRO A 175 -10.16 44.96 18.01
C PRO A 175 -9.29 45.14 16.77
N GLY A 176 -9.09 46.37 16.30
CA GLY A 176 -8.28 46.67 15.11
C GLY A 176 -6.81 46.27 15.28
N GLN A 177 -6.22 46.60 16.42
CA GLN A 177 -4.86 46.18 16.77
C GLN A 177 -4.74 44.66 16.89
N TYR A 178 -5.69 44.02 17.58
CA TYR A 178 -5.70 42.57 17.75
C TYR A 178 -5.84 41.83 16.41
N LEU A 179 -6.75 42.29 15.55
CA LEU A 179 -6.97 41.73 14.23
C LEU A 179 -5.72 41.87 13.36
N SER A 180 -5.08 43.05 13.35
CA SER A 180 -3.85 43.28 12.57
C SER A 180 -2.68 42.40 13.01
N GLN A 181 -2.58 42.10 14.31
CA GLN A 181 -1.51 41.27 14.87
C GLN A 181 -1.74 39.77 14.65
N ASN A 182 -2.99 39.30 14.74
CA ASN A 182 -3.30 37.87 14.76
C ASN A 182 -3.84 37.35 13.42
N PHE A 183 -4.48 38.21 12.63
CA PHE A 183 -5.15 37.86 11.38
C PHE A 183 -4.51 38.57 10.19
N ILE A 184 -4.48 37.90 9.04
CA ILE A 184 -4.39 38.63 7.77
C ILE A 184 -5.74 39.30 7.56
N CYS A 185 -5.80 40.59 7.23
CA CYS A 185 -7.07 41.29 7.08
C CYS A 185 -7.31 41.64 5.62
N TRP A 186 -8.51 41.36 5.11
CA TRP A 186 -8.93 41.71 3.77
C TRP A 186 -10.36 42.24 3.75
N ALA A 187 -10.65 43.12 2.80
CA ALA A 187 -11.97 43.70 2.63
C ALA A 187 -12.41 43.66 1.16
N GLY A 188 -13.70 43.41 0.95
CA GLY A 188 -14.30 43.40 -0.38
C GLY A 188 -15.73 43.89 -0.35
N THR A 189 -16.23 44.36 -1.49
CA THR A 189 -17.66 44.65 -1.67
C THR A 189 -18.40 43.41 -2.17
N MET A 190 -19.66 43.22 -1.76
CA MET A 190 -20.57 42.20 -2.28
C MET A 190 -21.50 42.74 -3.36
N ARG A 191 -21.23 43.93 -3.88
CA ARG A 191 -22.02 44.51 -4.96
C ARG A 191 -21.92 43.64 -6.21
N ASP A 192 -23.08 43.27 -6.72
CA ASP A 192 -23.23 42.76 -8.08
C ASP A 192 -23.02 43.94 -9.02
N SER A 193 -21.78 44.08 -9.49
CA SER A 193 -21.42 45.09 -10.48
C SER A 193 -21.20 44.38 -11.82
N GLN A 194 -21.30 45.13 -12.92
CA GLN A 194 -20.94 44.63 -14.26
C GLN A 194 -19.53 44.00 -14.31
N HIS A 195 -18.66 44.35 -13.35
CA HIS A 195 -17.27 43.86 -13.21
C HIS A 195 -17.07 42.79 -12.14
N GLY A 196 -18.12 42.27 -11.49
CA GLY A 196 -18.06 41.13 -10.55
C GLY A 196 -16.97 41.27 -9.49
N SER A 197 -17.31 41.88 -8.35
CA SER A 197 -16.34 42.10 -7.26
C SER A 197 -15.83 40.78 -6.67
N GLU A 198 -14.55 40.72 -6.29
CA GLU A 198 -13.97 39.52 -5.67
C GLU A 198 -14.74 39.10 -4.40
N GLY A 199 -15.25 40.09 -3.65
CA GLY A 199 -16.09 39.85 -2.47
C GLY A 199 -17.43 39.20 -2.80
N TYR A 200 -18.07 39.57 -3.92
CA TYR A 200 -19.28 38.92 -4.42
C TYR A 200 -19.02 37.46 -4.83
N GLU A 201 -17.95 37.18 -5.57
CA GLU A 201 -17.60 35.81 -5.96
C GLU A 201 -17.29 34.93 -4.74
N LEU A 202 -16.55 35.47 -3.75
CA LEU A 202 -16.30 34.79 -2.48
C LEU A 202 -17.61 34.47 -1.75
N ALA A 203 -18.51 35.45 -1.61
CA ALA A 203 -19.78 35.28 -0.90
C ALA A 203 -20.70 34.26 -1.58
N LYS A 204 -20.77 34.31 -2.91
CA LYS A 204 -21.50 33.34 -3.75
C LYS A 204 -20.92 31.94 -3.63
N HIS A 205 -19.60 31.81 -3.55
CA HIS A 205 -18.92 30.52 -3.42
C HIS A 205 -19.19 29.87 -2.06
N ILE A 206 -19.19 30.67 -1.00
CA ILE A 206 -19.53 30.23 0.37
C ILE A 206 -21.03 29.85 0.48
N GLY A 207 -21.86 30.32 -0.46
CA GLY A 207 -23.31 30.03 -0.47
C GLY A 207 -24.10 30.97 0.42
N ILE A 208 -23.67 32.24 0.54
CA ILE A 208 -24.40 33.25 1.29
C ILE A 208 -25.72 33.55 0.54
N PRO A 209 -26.90 33.36 1.19
CA PRO A 209 -28.19 33.40 0.50
C PRO A 209 -28.70 34.82 0.20
N SER A 210 -28.21 35.83 0.92
CA SER A 210 -28.60 37.23 0.78
C SER A 210 -27.40 38.14 0.95
N PHE A 211 -27.30 39.15 0.07
CA PHE A 211 -26.24 40.18 0.11
C PHE A 211 -26.72 41.50 0.72
N THR A 212 -27.76 41.45 1.56
CA THR A 212 -28.40 42.65 2.15
C THR A 212 -27.61 43.24 3.32
N HIS A 213 -26.75 42.47 3.99
CA HIS A 213 -26.04 42.94 5.17
C HIS A 213 -24.54 42.71 5.08
N SER A 214 -23.75 43.69 5.53
CA SER A 214 -22.29 43.56 5.61
C SER A 214 -21.88 42.46 6.58
N LEU A 215 -20.85 41.70 6.24
CA LEU A 215 -20.44 40.50 6.95
C LEU A 215 -19.02 40.63 7.50
N LEU A 216 -18.80 40.01 8.65
CA LEU A 216 -17.50 39.74 9.25
C LEU A 216 -17.29 38.22 9.23
N MET A 217 -16.18 37.79 8.64
CA MET A 217 -15.87 36.38 8.49
C MET A 217 -14.45 36.07 8.93
N VAL A 218 -14.26 34.86 9.45
CA VAL A 218 -12.93 34.29 9.67
C VAL A 218 -12.78 33.06 8.78
N LEU A 219 -11.76 33.09 7.93
CA LEU A 219 -11.40 32.02 7.03
C LEU A 219 -10.05 31.43 7.45
N GLY A 220 -9.97 30.10 7.48
CA GLY A 220 -8.76 29.36 7.77
C GLY A 220 -8.17 28.78 6.50
N VAL A 221 -6.87 28.98 6.27
CA VAL A 221 -6.19 28.41 5.11
C VAL A 221 -5.60 27.04 5.46
N VAL A 222 -6.10 26.02 4.78
CA VAL A 222 -5.76 24.62 5.03
C VAL A 222 -4.92 24.08 3.88
N SER A 223 -3.72 23.66 4.23
CA SER A 223 -2.78 23.03 3.33
C SER A 223 -2.15 21.82 3.99
N ASP A 224 -2.21 20.67 3.32
CA ASP A 224 -1.43 19.50 3.70
C ASP A 224 -0.03 19.58 3.05
N GLU A 225 0.96 18.94 3.68
CA GLU A 225 2.31 18.84 3.13
C GLU A 225 2.28 18.17 1.75
N GLY A 226 2.81 18.86 0.73
CA GLY A 226 2.80 18.39 -0.66
C GLY A 226 1.60 18.82 -1.50
N THR A 227 0.64 19.57 -0.96
CA THR A 227 -0.38 20.23 -1.79
C THR A 227 0.26 21.31 -2.66
N ALA A 228 -0.01 21.25 -3.97
CA ALA A 228 0.41 22.28 -4.93
C ALA A 228 -0.06 23.67 -4.48
N GLU A 229 0.70 24.71 -4.83
CA GLU A 229 0.45 26.10 -4.38
C GLU A 229 -0.97 26.58 -4.69
N ASP A 230 -1.53 26.17 -5.82
CA ASP A 230 -2.89 26.55 -6.21
C ASP A 230 -3.98 25.75 -5.46
N ASP A 231 -3.74 24.51 -5.03
CA ASP A 231 -4.78 23.60 -4.50
C ASP A 231 -4.99 23.73 -2.98
N VAL A 232 -5.23 24.96 -2.54
CA VAL A 232 -5.45 25.29 -1.13
C VAL A 232 -6.92 25.11 -0.76
N ALA A 233 -7.19 24.42 0.35
CA ALA A 233 -8.52 24.32 0.92
C ALA A 233 -8.76 25.49 1.88
N ILE A 234 -9.86 26.20 1.70
CA ILE A 234 -10.30 27.29 2.58
C ILE A 234 -11.40 26.76 3.48
N GLN A 235 -11.22 26.93 4.78
CA GLN A 235 -12.19 26.60 5.80
C GLN A 235 -12.92 27.85 6.28
N VAL A 236 -14.25 27.82 6.25
CA VAL A 236 -15.05 28.83 6.93
C VAL A 236 -15.06 28.51 8.42
N VAL A 237 -14.40 29.34 9.23
CA VAL A 237 -14.36 29.18 10.70
C VAL A 237 -15.62 29.78 11.31
N ALA A 238 -15.96 31.01 10.91
CA ALA A 238 -17.16 31.70 11.37
C ALA A 238 -17.59 32.78 10.38
N ILE A 239 -18.90 33.04 10.35
CA ILE A 239 -19.52 34.14 9.61
C ILE A 239 -20.55 34.78 10.54
N LYS A 240 -20.51 36.11 10.65
CA LYS A 240 -21.51 36.91 11.35
C LYS A 240 -21.82 38.17 10.56
N THR A 241 -23.04 38.68 10.72
CA THR A 241 -23.40 40.00 10.20
C THR A 241 -22.75 41.08 11.07
N ALA A 242 -22.22 42.14 10.46
CA ALA A 242 -21.61 43.25 11.19
C ALA A 242 -22.60 43.90 12.17
N ALA A 243 -23.88 44.00 11.80
CA ALA A 243 -24.96 44.50 12.65
C ALA A 243 -25.26 43.64 13.89
N SER A 244 -24.75 42.41 13.96
CA SER A 244 -24.94 41.55 15.14
C SER A 244 -24.09 41.97 16.34
N PHE A 245 -23.06 42.79 16.12
CA PHE A 245 -22.18 43.27 17.18
C PHE A 245 -22.67 44.62 17.71
N ARG A 246 -22.72 44.76 19.04
CA ARG A 246 -23.16 45.98 19.71
C ARG A 246 -21.99 46.77 20.31
N SER A 247 -20.83 46.14 20.49
CA SER A 247 -19.65 46.79 21.03
C SER A 247 -18.35 46.23 20.42
N PRO A 248 -17.26 47.02 20.39
CA PRO A 248 -15.95 46.54 19.97
C PRO A 248 -15.43 45.36 20.83
N VAL A 249 -15.81 45.28 22.10
CA VAL A 249 -15.44 44.16 22.98
C VAL A 249 -16.02 42.83 22.48
N GLU A 250 -17.26 42.82 21.98
CA GLU A 250 -17.87 41.61 21.40
C GLU A 250 -17.13 41.14 20.14
N VAL A 251 -16.65 42.09 19.32
CA VAL A 251 -15.85 41.78 18.13
C VAL A 251 -14.53 41.14 18.56
N LEU A 252 -13.84 41.72 19.55
CA LEU A 252 -12.59 41.19 20.08
C LEU A 252 -12.78 39.77 20.65
N GLN A 253 -13.78 39.56 21.50
CA GLN A 253 -14.09 38.23 22.06
C GLN A 253 -14.41 37.21 20.98
N TRP A 254 -15.17 37.61 19.96
CA TRP A 254 -15.45 36.75 18.82
C TRP A 254 -14.18 36.43 18.01
N ALA A 255 -13.31 37.40 17.76
CA ALA A 255 -12.04 37.20 17.06
C ALA A 255 -11.13 36.24 17.83
N VAL A 256 -10.96 36.43 19.15
CA VAL A 256 -10.21 35.53 20.04
C VAL A 256 -10.77 34.10 19.94
N SER A 257 -12.09 33.94 20.07
CA SER A 257 -12.73 32.63 19.96
C SER A 257 -12.52 31.99 18.60
N CYS A 258 -12.49 32.77 17.51
CA CYS A 258 -12.25 32.26 16.17
C CYS A 258 -10.78 31.83 15.99
N GLN A 259 -9.83 32.58 16.55
CA GLN A 259 -8.42 32.22 16.56
C GLN A 259 -8.17 30.92 17.33
N ASP A 260 -8.81 30.76 18.49
CA ASP A 260 -8.74 29.51 19.27
C ASP A 260 -9.35 28.33 18.51
N ALA A 261 -10.51 28.54 17.87
CA ALA A 261 -11.14 27.51 17.05
C ALA A 261 -10.22 27.10 15.89
N TRP A 262 -9.58 28.07 15.22
CA TRP A 262 -8.60 27.82 14.17
C TRP A 262 -7.37 27.06 14.70
N GLY A 263 -6.82 27.46 15.86
CA GLY A 263 -5.70 26.79 16.51
C GLY A 263 -6.01 25.33 16.83
N ARG A 264 -7.22 25.03 17.34
CA ARG A 264 -7.67 23.65 17.61
C ARG A 264 -7.76 22.81 16.34
N ILE A 265 -8.25 23.39 15.25
CA ILE A 265 -8.32 22.72 13.94
C ILE A 265 -6.90 22.38 13.47
N GLY A 266 -5.96 23.34 13.54
CA GLY A 266 -4.56 23.15 13.19
C GLY A 266 -3.89 22.05 14.02
N ALA A 267 -4.04 22.11 15.34
CA ALA A 267 -3.47 21.13 16.27
C ALA A 267 -4.01 19.71 16.00
N LYS A 268 -5.32 19.57 15.79
CA LYS A 268 -5.94 18.28 15.47
C LYS A 268 -5.37 17.69 14.17
N ARG A 269 -5.24 18.51 13.12
CA ARG A 269 -4.65 18.06 11.85
C ARG A 269 -3.20 17.63 12.00
N GLN A 270 -2.39 18.41 12.72
CA GLN A 270 -1.00 18.06 12.96
C GLN A 270 -0.87 16.72 13.71
N MET A 271 -1.77 16.45 14.67
CA MET A 271 -1.83 15.16 15.33
C MET A 271 -2.22 14.03 14.36
N GLU A 272 -3.20 14.26 13.48
CA GLU A 272 -3.63 13.28 12.48
C GLU A 272 -2.52 12.97 11.46
N THR A 273 -1.81 13.98 10.94
CA THR A 273 -0.69 13.79 10.00
C THR A 273 0.49 13.08 10.67
N SER A 274 0.82 13.45 11.91
CA SER A 274 1.88 12.79 12.68
C SER A 274 1.54 11.32 12.96
N ARG A 275 0.30 11.03 13.33
CA ARG A 275 -0.18 9.65 13.51
C ARG A 275 -0.13 8.85 12.21
N ALA A 276 -0.57 9.44 11.10
CA ALA A 276 -0.54 8.78 9.80
C ALA A 276 0.90 8.46 9.37
N ARG A 277 1.85 9.36 9.64
CA ARG A 277 3.27 9.12 9.40
C ARG A 277 3.82 7.96 10.23
N ILE A 278 3.55 7.94 11.53
CA ILE A 278 3.99 6.85 12.42
C ILE A 278 3.45 5.49 11.94
N VAL A 279 2.16 5.42 11.58
CA VAL A 279 1.56 4.18 11.05
C VAL A 279 2.22 3.75 9.73
N ARG A 280 2.52 4.71 8.85
CA ARG A 280 3.21 4.41 7.59
C ARG A 280 4.62 3.87 7.83
N ASP A 281 5.36 4.50 8.74
CA ASP A 281 6.73 4.08 9.08
C ASP A 281 6.72 2.68 9.72
N GLN A 282 5.81 2.41 10.66
CA GLN A 282 5.63 1.08 11.26
C GLN A 282 5.26 0.01 10.23
N ASN A 283 4.36 0.31 9.29
CA ASN A 283 4.00 -0.65 8.24
C ASN A 283 5.20 -0.96 7.34
N SER A 284 5.99 0.06 6.98
CA SER A 284 7.20 -0.14 6.17
C SER A 284 8.23 -1.01 6.88
N GLU A 285 8.45 -0.80 8.18
CA GLU A 285 9.38 -1.62 8.98
C GLU A 285 8.88 -3.06 9.10
N TYR A 286 7.57 -3.26 9.31
CA TYR A 286 6.97 -4.58 9.38
C TYR A 286 7.09 -5.34 8.05
N GLU A 287 6.83 -4.68 6.92
CA GLU A 287 6.98 -5.28 5.59
C GLU A 287 8.43 -5.68 5.31
N GLN A 288 9.41 -4.86 5.73
CA GLN A 288 10.83 -5.19 5.59
C GLN A 288 11.22 -6.39 6.47
N ALA A 289 10.76 -6.44 7.72
CA ALA A 289 11.02 -7.56 8.61
C ALA A 289 10.42 -8.87 8.07
N LEU A 290 9.19 -8.81 7.57
CA LEU A 290 8.53 -9.97 6.97
C LEU A 290 9.31 -10.49 5.76
N ALA A 291 9.78 -9.60 4.88
CA ALA A 291 10.58 -9.99 3.72
C ALA A 291 11.92 -10.63 4.13
N GLN A 292 12.57 -10.13 5.18
CA GLN A 292 13.81 -10.73 5.71
C GLN A 292 13.58 -12.12 6.30
N ASP A 293 12.48 -12.31 7.05
CA ASP A 293 12.12 -13.60 7.62
C ASP A 293 11.77 -14.62 6.53
N GLU A 294 11.05 -14.20 5.48
CA GLU A 294 10.76 -15.04 4.31
C GLU A 294 12.05 -15.45 3.58
N GLN A 295 12.97 -14.51 3.37
CA GLN A 295 14.28 -14.81 2.75
C GLN A 295 15.08 -15.81 3.59
N ARG A 296 15.18 -15.60 4.90
CA ARG A 296 15.90 -16.52 5.80
C ARG A 296 15.29 -17.93 5.76
N LEU A 297 13.95 -18.04 5.77
CA LEU A 297 13.28 -19.33 5.70
C LEU A 297 13.56 -20.05 4.37
N GLN A 298 13.58 -19.31 3.25
CA GLN A 298 13.93 -19.86 1.95
C GLN A 298 15.40 -20.34 1.91
N GLU A 299 16.33 -19.55 2.44
CA GLU A 299 17.75 -19.91 2.53
C GLU A 299 17.96 -21.16 3.38
N GLU A 300 17.32 -21.25 4.54
CA GLU A 300 17.37 -22.44 5.40
C GLU A 300 16.81 -23.67 4.70
N ARG A 301 15.69 -23.54 3.97
CA ARG A 301 15.11 -24.65 3.21
C ARG A 301 16.06 -25.13 2.12
N GLN A 302 16.63 -24.20 1.35
CA GLN A 302 17.61 -24.53 0.31
C GLN A 302 18.86 -25.16 0.89
N ALA A 303 19.36 -24.69 2.04
CA ALA A 303 20.51 -25.28 2.71
C ALA A 303 20.23 -26.72 3.17
N ARG A 304 19.06 -26.98 3.75
CA ARG A 304 18.62 -28.33 4.16
C ARG A 304 18.47 -29.26 2.96
N GLU A 305 17.87 -28.81 1.86
CA GLU A 305 17.74 -29.59 0.63
C GLU A 305 19.10 -29.92 0.00
N ARG A 306 20.04 -28.96 -0.02
CA ARG A 306 21.41 -29.18 -0.47
C ARG A 306 22.13 -30.21 0.41
N ALA A 307 22.03 -30.09 1.73
CA ALA A 307 22.63 -31.04 2.67
C ALA A 307 22.06 -32.46 2.48
N ALA A 308 20.73 -32.59 2.39
CA ALA A 308 20.07 -33.87 2.16
C ALA A 308 20.45 -34.50 0.81
N ASN A 309 20.59 -33.70 -0.25
CA ASN A 309 21.02 -34.19 -1.55
C ASN A 309 22.48 -34.65 -1.55
N ILE A 310 23.37 -33.94 -0.84
CA ILE A 310 24.77 -34.37 -0.64
C ILE A 310 24.82 -35.68 0.14
N GLU A 311 24.05 -35.80 1.22
CA GLU A 311 23.99 -37.02 2.03
C GLU A 311 23.45 -38.20 1.22
N ARG A 312 22.36 -38.01 0.47
CA ARG A 312 21.81 -39.03 -0.44
C ARG A 312 22.83 -39.49 -1.47
N LYS A 313 23.52 -38.55 -2.14
CA LYS A 313 24.59 -38.89 -3.11
C LYS A 313 25.73 -39.67 -2.47
N ARG A 314 26.13 -39.31 -1.23
CA ARG A 314 27.15 -40.04 -0.48
C ARG A 314 26.68 -41.45 -0.10
N ALA A 315 25.42 -41.61 0.31
CA ALA A 315 24.85 -42.91 0.64
C ALA A 315 24.74 -43.81 -0.61
N GLU A 316 24.26 -43.28 -1.73
CA GLU A 316 24.20 -43.99 -3.02
C GLU A 316 25.59 -44.42 -3.49
N ALA A 317 26.60 -43.55 -3.39
CA ALA A 317 27.98 -43.88 -3.75
C ALA A 317 28.54 -45.01 -2.85
N LYS A 318 28.29 -44.96 -1.54
CA LYS A 318 28.69 -46.03 -0.61
C LYS A 318 28.01 -47.36 -0.93
N GLN A 319 26.70 -47.34 -1.18
CA GLN A 319 25.95 -48.55 -1.54
C GLN A 319 26.45 -49.18 -2.84
N ARG A 320 26.75 -48.37 -3.87
CA ARG A 320 27.33 -48.85 -5.13
C ARG A 320 28.70 -49.49 -4.90
N ALA A 321 29.57 -48.85 -4.13
CA ALA A 321 30.89 -49.38 -3.80
C ALA A 321 30.80 -50.71 -3.01
N GLU A 322 29.89 -50.80 -2.03
CA GLU A 322 29.65 -52.04 -1.28
C GLU A 322 29.09 -53.15 -2.17
N GLN A 323 28.15 -52.84 -3.06
CA GLN A 323 27.59 -53.80 -4.00
C GLN A 323 28.66 -54.35 -4.95
N GLN A 324 29.49 -53.48 -5.52
CA GLN A 324 30.62 -53.89 -6.35
C GLN A 324 31.61 -54.76 -5.57
N LYS A 325 31.91 -54.42 -4.31
CA LYS A 325 32.77 -55.25 -3.45
C LYS A 325 32.17 -56.64 -3.21
N ARG A 326 30.87 -56.74 -2.91
CA ARG A 326 30.16 -58.02 -2.72
C ARG A 326 30.16 -58.87 -3.99
N LEU A 327 29.90 -58.26 -5.15
CA LEU A 327 29.95 -58.96 -6.44
C LEU A 327 31.35 -59.51 -6.71
N ARG A 328 32.41 -58.71 -6.49
CA ARG A 328 33.80 -59.14 -6.63
C ARG A 328 34.14 -60.32 -5.72
N GLN A 329 33.69 -60.27 -4.47
CA GLN A 329 33.92 -61.35 -3.52
C GLN A 329 33.19 -62.64 -3.91
N ALA A 330 31.91 -62.55 -4.30
CA ALA A 330 31.14 -63.71 -4.75
C ALA A 330 31.76 -64.38 -5.98
N VAL A 331 32.26 -63.59 -6.95
CA VAL A 331 32.97 -64.13 -8.11
C VAL A 331 34.32 -64.73 -7.70
N ARG A 332 35.04 -64.12 -6.75
CA ARG A 332 36.29 -64.70 -6.24
C ARG A 332 36.08 -66.07 -5.60
N ASP A 333 35.02 -66.21 -4.81
CA ASP A 333 34.70 -67.45 -4.09
C ASP A 333 34.22 -68.58 -5.04
N SER A 334 33.61 -68.24 -6.18
CA SER A 334 33.17 -69.23 -7.18
C SER A 334 34.27 -69.73 -8.11
N LEU A 335 35.47 -69.14 -8.06
CA LEU A 335 36.55 -69.54 -8.96
C LEU A 335 37.17 -70.88 -8.52
N PRO A 336 37.42 -71.80 -9.46
CA PRO A 336 38.08 -73.08 -9.14
C PRO A 336 39.50 -72.85 -8.62
N SER A 337 39.99 -73.76 -7.77
CA SER A 337 41.37 -73.72 -7.29
C SER A 337 42.37 -73.78 -8.45
N GLU A 338 43.53 -73.14 -8.26
CA GLU A 338 44.57 -73.13 -9.28
C GLU A 338 45.12 -74.55 -9.49
N PRO A 339 45.15 -75.07 -10.73
CA PRO A 339 45.62 -76.42 -10.99
C PRO A 339 47.12 -76.57 -10.71
N ALA A 340 47.49 -77.73 -10.18
CA ALA A 340 48.90 -78.11 -9.99
C ALA A 340 49.62 -78.21 -11.35
N GLN A 341 50.94 -78.06 -11.35
CA GLN A 341 51.73 -78.16 -12.57
C GLN A 341 51.66 -79.60 -13.12
N GLY A 342 51.19 -79.75 -14.36
CA GLY A 342 50.98 -81.05 -15.00
C GLY A 342 50.68 -80.94 -16.49
N GLU A 343 50.40 -82.06 -17.15
CA GLU A 343 50.01 -82.08 -18.56
C GLU A 343 48.66 -81.40 -18.76
N GLY A 344 48.56 -80.49 -19.74
CA GLY A 344 47.32 -79.77 -20.07
C GLY A 344 47.07 -78.47 -19.29
N VAL A 345 48.01 -78.04 -18.43
CA VAL A 345 47.91 -76.79 -17.66
C VAL A 345 48.72 -75.67 -18.34
N ILE A 346 48.14 -74.49 -18.49
CA ILE A 346 48.75 -73.29 -19.09
C ILE A 346 48.87 -72.14 -18.08
N SER A 347 50.00 -71.42 -18.11
CA SER A 347 50.21 -70.23 -17.28
C SER A 347 49.88 -68.96 -18.05
N LEU A 348 48.88 -68.20 -17.57
CA LEU A 348 48.48 -66.94 -18.18
C LEU A 348 49.01 -65.76 -17.36
N ARG A 349 49.76 -64.89 -18.03
CA ARG A 349 50.18 -63.59 -17.49
C ARG A 349 49.20 -62.53 -17.97
N ILE A 350 48.38 -62.01 -17.06
CA ILE A 350 47.37 -61.00 -17.32
C ILE A 350 47.92 -59.63 -16.89
N VAL A 351 48.00 -58.70 -17.83
CA VAL A 351 48.43 -57.31 -17.63
C VAL A 351 47.20 -56.43 -17.51
N PHE A 352 47.06 -55.69 -16.41
CA PHE A 352 45.95 -54.79 -16.14
C PHE A 352 46.24 -53.35 -16.59
N PRO A 353 45.22 -52.47 -16.71
CA PRO A 353 45.38 -51.07 -17.15
C PRO A 353 46.32 -50.23 -16.28
N ASP A 354 46.38 -50.52 -14.98
CA ASP A 354 47.33 -49.94 -14.01
C ASP A 354 48.80 -50.36 -14.23
N GLY A 355 49.05 -51.28 -15.16
CA GLY A 355 50.37 -51.86 -15.42
C GLY A 355 50.73 -53.04 -14.50
N ASN A 356 49.86 -53.38 -13.52
CA ASN A 356 50.04 -54.55 -12.68
C ASN A 356 49.90 -55.84 -13.49
N LYS A 357 50.65 -56.87 -13.11
CA LYS A 357 50.69 -58.15 -13.81
C LYS A 357 50.37 -59.26 -12.82
N LYS A 358 49.31 -60.03 -13.09
CA LYS A 358 49.00 -61.24 -12.32
C LYS A 358 49.21 -62.47 -13.18
N VAL A 359 49.82 -63.49 -12.59
CA VAL A 359 50.03 -64.78 -13.24
C VAL A 359 49.11 -65.78 -12.56
N ARG A 360 48.32 -66.51 -13.34
CA ARG A 360 47.47 -67.59 -12.85
C ARG A 360 47.46 -68.74 -13.85
N ARG A 361 47.52 -69.97 -13.35
CA ARG A 361 47.41 -71.19 -14.15
C ARG A 361 45.94 -71.55 -14.39
N PHE A 362 45.67 -72.04 -15.59
CA PHE A 362 44.36 -72.54 -16.01
C PHE A 362 44.54 -73.89 -16.70
N ASP A 363 43.52 -74.74 -16.63
CA ASP A 363 43.46 -75.91 -17.50
C ASP A 363 43.21 -75.47 -18.95
N SER A 364 43.86 -76.09 -19.92
CA SER A 364 43.69 -75.77 -21.34
C SER A 364 42.25 -75.96 -21.83
N GLU A 365 41.48 -76.85 -21.21
CA GLU A 365 40.05 -77.09 -21.47
C GLU A 365 39.13 -76.22 -20.59
N SER A 366 39.67 -75.30 -19.80
CA SER A 366 38.86 -74.37 -19.02
C SER A 366 38.11 -73.38 -19.91
N SER A 367 36.86 -73.09 -19.56
CA SER A 367 36.03 -72.13 -20.28
C SER A 367 36.62 -70.71 -20.24
N LEU A 368 36.48 -69.93 -21.32
CA LEU A 368 36.85 -68.51 -21.31
C LEU A 368 36.09 -67.71 -20.25
N LYS A 369 34.86 -68.14 -19.92
CA LYS A 369 34.05 -67.54 -18.85
C LYS A 369 34.81 -67.49 -17.52
N ALA A 370 35.54 -68.55 -17.15
CA ALA A 370 36.34 -68.60 -15.92
C ALA A 370 37.51 -67.59 -15.92
N LEU A 371 38.09 -67.30 -17.09
CA LEU A 371 39.12 -66.26 -17.25
C LEU A 371 38.52 -64.86 -17.07
N PHE A 372 37.34 -64.60 -17.66
CA PHE A 372 36.62 -63.34 -17.47
C PHE A 372 36.18 -63.14 -16.02
N GLU A 373 35.67 -64.18 -15.36
CA GLU A 373 35.34 -64.18 -13.93
C GLU A 373 36.57 -63.90 -13.06
N TYR A 374 37.74 -64.46 -13.40
CA TYR A 374 38.98 -64.13 -12.68
C TYR A 374 39.35 -62.67 -12.78
N VAL A 375 39.24 -62.07 -13.97
CA VAL A 375 39.50 -60.64 -14.19
C VAL A 375 38.48 -59.79 -13.43
N MET A 376 37.19 -60.14 -13.48
CA MET A 376 36.14 -59.44 -12.72
C MET A 376 36.32 -59.53 -11.19
N ALA A 377 36.96 -60.58 -10.67
CA ALA A 377 37.26 -60.74 -9.25
C ALA A 377 38.50 -59.97 -8.76
N GLN A 378 39.23 -59.32 -9.67
CA GLN A 378 40.35 -58.45 -9.28
C GLN A 378 39.85 -57.04 -8.99
N GLU A 379 40.53 -56.37 -8.04
CA GLU A 379 40.45 -54.92 -7.92
C GLU A 379 41.29 -54.34 -9.06
N ILE A 380 40.63 -53.67 -9.99
CA ILE A 380 41.24 -53.09 -11.19
C ILE A 380 41.04 -51.60 -11.07
N VAL A 381 42.17 -50.90 -11.07
CA VAL A 381 42.22 -49.47 -10.85
C VAL A 381 42.73 -48.81 -12.13
N ASP A 382 42.24 -47.63 -12.44
CA ASP A 382 42.79 -46.77 -13.49
C ASP A 382 44.14 -46.18 -13.09
N SER A 383 44.84 -45.59 -14.06
CA SER A 383 46.09 -44.84 -13.81
C SER A 383 45.95 -43.73 -12.76
N ASP A 384 44.73 -43.19 -12.60
CA ASP A 384 44.42 -42.08 -11.69
C ASP A 384 43.88 -42.56 -10.33
N GLY A 385 43.88 -43.88 -10.07
CA GLY A 385 43.40 -44.44 -8.80
C GLY A 385 41.89 -44.67 -8.71
N GLY A 386 41.16 -44.54 -9.83
CA GLY A 386 39.71 -44.78 -9.92
C GLY A 386 39.38 -46.28 -10.06
N ASP A 387 38.30 -46.73 -9.41
CA ASP A 387 37.83 -48.12 -9.54
C ASP A 387 37.10 -48.30 -10.87
N ILE A 388 37.56 -49.23 -11.72
CA ILE A 388 36.97 -49.48 -13.04
C ILE A 388 35.81 -50.45 -12.90
N ASP A 389 34.66 -50.12 -13.51
CA ASP A 389 33.57 -51.08 -13.63
C ASP A 389 34.02 -52.29 -14.47
N PRO A 390 33.95 -53.53 -13.94
CA PRO A 390 34.33 -54.72 -14.70
C PRO A 390 33.61 -54.89 -16.04
N GLN A 391 32.43 -54.28 -16.22
CA GLN A 391 31.69 -54.28 -17.49
C GLN A 391 32.37 -53.44 -18.60
N ARG A 392 33.25 -52.50 -18.22
CA ARG A 392 34.02 -51.67 -19.15
C ARG A 392 35.35 -52.28 -19.54
N LEU A 393 35.60 -53.55 -19.23
CA LEU A 393 36.88 -54.20 -19.50
C LEU A 393 36.77 -55.23 -20.62
N ARG A 394 37.80 -55.28 -21.48
CA ARG A 394 37.98 -56.32 -22.50
C ARG A 394 39.34 -56.99 -22.38
N ILE A 395 39.40 -58.29 -22.64
CA ILE A 395 40.64 -59.08 -22.61
C ILE A 395 41.14 -59.30 -24.04
N VAL A 396 42.41 -59.02 -24.29
CA VAL A 396 43.04 -59.06 -25.62
C VAL A 396 44.33 -59.88 -25.58
N THR A 397 44.58 -60.71 -26.59
CA THR A 397 45.87 -61.43 -26.77
C THR A 397 46.94 -60.50 -27.35
N ARG A 398 48.22 -60.74 -27.04
CA ARG A 398 49.31 -59.88 -27.49
C ARG A 398 49.71 -60.09 -28.96
N PHE A 399 49.84 -61.34 -29.42
CA PHE A 399 50.20 -61.65 -30.80
C PHE A 399 49.74 -63.07 -31.23
N PRO A 400 48.99 -63.23 -32.33
CA PRO A 400 48.28 -62.17 -33.04
C PRO A 400 47.24 -61.51 -32.12
N ARG A 401 46.99 -60.21 -32.31
CA ARG A 401 46.06 -59.44 -31.46
C ARG A 401 44.62 -59.87 -31.74
N LYS A 402 43.95 -60.43 -30.74
CA LYS A 402 42.57 -60.92 -30.81
C LYS A 402 41.81 -60.56 -29.53
N ILE A 403 40.61 -60.00 -29.68
CA ILE A 403 39.72 -59.70 -28.56
C ILE A 403 39.00 -61.00 -28.19
N LEU A 404 39.12 -61.41 -26.92
CA LEU A 404 38.45 -62.58 -26.39
C LEU A 404 36.99 -62.23 -26.06
N GLN A 405 36.09 -63.19 -26.26
CA GLN A 405 34.68 -63.04 -25.91
C GLN A 405 34.30 -64.13 -24.90
N SER A 406 33.73 -63.73 -23.76
CA SER A 406 33.38 -64.64 -22.66
C SER A 406 32.46 -65.80 -23.08
N SER A 407 31.63 -65.61 -24.11
CA SER A 407 30.65 -66.59 -24.59
C SER A 407 31.16 -67.65 -25.57
N LYS A 408 32.43 -67.60 -26.02
CA LYS A 408 32.91 -68.45 -27.12
C LYS A 408 33.94 -69.51 -26.68
N GLY A 409 33.49 -70.63 -26.14
CA GLY A 409 34.31 -71.85 -26.00
C GLY A 409 35.42 -71.83 -24.94
N ASN A 410 36.36 -72.76 -25.04
CA ASN A 410 37.45 -72.97 -24.08
C ASN A 410 38.73 -72.20 -24.44
N LEU A 411 39.69 -72.13 -23.52
CA LEU A 411 40.99 -71.46 -23.75
C LEU A 411 41.71 -72.01 -24.99
N ARG A 412 41.70 -73.34 -25.16
CA ARG A 412 42.29 -74.04 -26.32
C ARG A 412 41.67 -73.64 -27.66
N ASP A 413 40.33 -73.64 -27.75
CA ASP A 413 39.58 -73.27 -28.97
C ASP A 413 39.85 -71.84 -29.43
N ASN A 414 40.25 -70.98 -28.48
CA ASN A 414 40.53 -69.58 -28.76
C ASN A 414 41.98 -69.30 -29.13
N GLY A 415 42.80 -70.36 -29.27
CA GLY A 415 44.21 -70.27 -29.65
C GLY A 415 45.16 -70.09 -28.48
N ILE A 416 44.68 -70.27 -27.23
CA ILE A 416 45.50 -70.18 -26.01
C ILE A 416 45.88 -71.61 -25.60
N ILE A 417 46.88 -72.16 -26.28
CA ILE A 417 47.30 -73.57 -26.14
C ILE A 417 48.57 -73.69 -25.26
N ARG A 418 49.30 -72.59 -25.09
CA ARG A 418 50.56 -72.51 -24.32
C ARG A 418 50.55 -71.28 -23.43
N ASP A 419 51.54 -71.19 -22.54
CA ASP A 419 51.78 -70.02 -21.71
C ASP A 419 51.76 -68.73 -22.54
N SER A 420 50.86 -67.81 -22.17
CA SER A 420 50.52 -66.65 -22.99
C SER A 420 50.35 -65.40 -22.15
N VAL A 421 50.56 -64.24 -22.79
CA VAL A 421 50.33 -62.94 -22.17
C VAL A 421 49.03 -62.34 -22.70
N LEU A 422 48.15 -61.98 -21.78
CA LEU A 422 46.87 -61.31 -22.04
C LEU A 422 46.93 -59.89 -21.48
N CYS A 423 46.29 -58.96 -22.17
CA CYS A 423 46.15 -57.57 -21.75
C CYS A 423 44.67 -57.28 -21.49
N VAL A 424 44.38 -56.64 -20.37
CA VAL A 424 43.06 -56.09 -20.05
C VAL A 424 43.08 -54.62 -20.46
N GLU A 425 42.18 -54.24 -21.35
CA GLU A 425 42.02 -52.86 -21.83
C GLU A 425 40.66 -52.33 -21.37
N GLU A 426 40.60 -51.05 -21.03
CA GLU A 426 39.33 -50.36 -20.81
C GLU A 426 38.64 -50.04 -22.14
N ILE A 427 37.32 -50.20 -22.17
CA ILE A 427 36.46 -49.80 -23.27
C ILE A 427 36.12 -48.33 -23.05
N PHE A 428 36.87 -47.45 -23.71
CA PHE A 428 36.45 -46.07 -23.90
C PHE A 428 35.35 -46.06 -24.96
N GLU A 429 34.09 -45.91 -24.56
CA GLU A 429 33.03 -45.52 -25.50
C GLU A 429 33.38 -44.11 -26.00
N ALA A 430 33.79 -44.01 -27.27
CA ALA A 430 33.93 -42.73 -27.93
C ALA A 430 32.53 -42.13 -28.07
N ASN A 431 32.26 -41.07 -27.32
CA ASN A 431 31.12 -40.18 -27.56
C ASN A 431 31.31 -39.39 -28.85
#